data_AF-A0A3D5UK27-F1
#
_entry.id   AF-A0A3D5UK27-F1
#
_cell.length_a   1.000
_cell.length_b   1.000
_cell.length_c   1.000
_cell.angle_alpha   90.00
_cell.angle_beta   90.00
_cell.angle_gamma   90.00
#
_symmetry.space_group_name_H-M   'P 1'
#
loop_
_entity.id
_entity.type
_entity.pdbx_description
1 polymer ?
#
loop_
_entity_poly.entity_id
_entity_poly.type
_entity_poly.pdbx_seq_one_letter_code
_entity_poly.pdbx_strand_id
1 'polypeptide(L)'
;LANEGGIGIISGVQIGFKKEYFKKENKRANLEGLVEEIRKAREISPKGIIGVNIMTVANQYKELVETAVKEKIDLIIAGAGLAKDLPQYVKGTSTKILPVVSSGKAAKVMTRLWMRNYDYVPDGIVVEGPLAGGHLGFSKEELRDDSITLFSRLKEVIDTLKPIEEKIGKKIPVIAAGGIFDGRDLVECLKAGADGVQMSTRFVASGGC
;
A
#
# COMPACT_ATOMS: atom_id res chain seq x y z
N LEU A 1 -13.43 -0.84 10.18
CA LEU A 1 -13.24 -0.25 8.83
C LEU A 1 -13.80 -1.14 7.73
N ALA A 2 -13.36 -2.39 7.58
CA ALA A 2 -13.84 -3.27 6.50
C ALA A 2 -15.36 -3.54 6.55
N ASN A 3 -15.93 -3.72 7.75
CA ASN A 3 -17.39 -3.83 7.94
C ASN A 3 -18.16 -2.52 7.69
N GLU A 4 -17.47 -1.37 7.68
CA GLU A 4 -18.05 -0.04 7.51
C GLU A 4 -17.93 0.46 6.06
N GLY A 5 -17.68 -0.44 5.11
CA GLY A 5 -17.55 -0.11 3.68
C GLY A 5 -16.17 0.41 3.25
N GLY A 6 -15.20 0.46 4.16
CA GLY A 6 -13.81 0.75 3.83
C GLY A 6 -12.99 -0.51 3.51
N ILE A 7 -11.68 -0.32 3.29
CA ILE A 7 -10.71 -1.42 3.15
C ILE A 7 -9.92 -1.53 4.47
N GLY A 8 -9.94 -2.69 5.12
CA GLY A 8 -9.12 -2.94 6.30
C GLY A 8 -7.70 -3.35 5.93
N ILE A 9 -6.67 -2.67 6.47
CA ILE A 9 -5.26 -2.99 6.17
C ILE A 9 -4.57 -3.50 7.43
N ILE A 10 -4.03 -4.72 7.36
CA ILE A 10 -3.18 -5.32 8.40
C ILE A 10 -1.74 -4.83 8.17
N SER A 11 -1.06 -4.42 9.24
CA SER A 11 0.38 -4.09 9.15
C SER A 11 1.22 -5.36 9.20
N GLY A 12 1.97 -5.67 8.14
CA GLY A 12 2.92 -6.78 8.11
C GLY A 12 4.24 -6.49 8.85
N VAL A 13 4.42 -5.30 9.42
CA VAL A 13 5.66 -4.90 10.08
C VAL A 13 5.75 -5.53 11.47
N GLN A 14 6.69 -6.47 11.63
CA GLN A 14 6.92 -7.18 12.91
C GLN A 14 5.63 -7.73 13.55
N ILE A 15 4.70 -8.19 12.72
CA ILE A 15 3.36 -8.68 13.12
C ILE A 15 3.42 -9.82 14.16
N GLY A 16 4.52 -10.57 14.19
CA GLY A 16 4.76 -11.65 15.15
C GLY A 16 5.30 -11.19 16.51
N PHE A 17 5.42 -9.87 16.78
CA PHE A 17 6.16 -9.34 17.94
C PHE A 17 5.68 -9.87 19.30
N LYS A 18 4.40 -10.23 19.42
CA LYS A 18 3.82 -10.76 20.67
C LYS A 18 4.17 -12.24 20.94
N LYS A 19 4.75 -12.96 19.98
CA LYS A 19 5.12 -14.37 20.14
C LYS A 19 6.40 -14.51 20.98
N GLU A 20 6.41 -15.45 21.92
CA GLU A 20 7.53 -15.64 22.86
C GLU A 20 8.88 -15.90 22.17
N TYR A 21 8.86 -16.60 21.04
CA TYR A 21 10.04 -16.94 20.24
C TYR A 21 10.43 -15.86 19.22
N PHE A 22 9.75 -14.70 19.18
CA PHE A 22 9.97 -13.67 18.15
C PHE A 22 11.44 -13.21 18.03
N LYS A 23 12.14 -13.07 19.15
CA LYS A 23 13.56 -12.64 19.13
C LYS A 23 14.49 -13.72 18.58
N LYS A 24 14.17 -15.00 18.76
CA LYS A 24 15.00 -16.14 18.35
C LYS A 24 14.64 -16.64 16.95
N GLU A 25 13.37 -16.64 16.61
CA GLU A 25 12.79 -17.16 15.37
C GLU A 25 11.94 -16.07 14.69
N ASN A 26 12.53 -14.90 14.45
CA ASN A 26 11.82 -13.71 13.93
C ASN A 26 11.02 -13.98 12.66
N LYS A 27 11.60 -14.75 11.73
CA LYS A 27 10.93 -15.12 10.49
C LYS A 27 9.65 -15.91 10.76
N ARG A 28 9.78 -17.04 11.46
CA ARG A 28 8.65 -17.90 11.82
C ARG A 28 7.56 -17.15 12.58
N ALA A 29 7.94 -16.38 13.59
CA ALA A 29 6.98 -15.61 14.37
C ALA A 29 6.15 -14.65 13.51
N ASN A 30 6.79 -13.96 12.56
CA ASN A 30 6.08 -13.05 11.67
C ASN A 30 5.18 -13.76 10.66
N LEU A 31 5.62 -14.88 10.08
CA LEU A 31 4.78 -15.64 9.14
C LEU A 31 3.54 -16.20 9.84
N GLU A 32 3.70 -16.80 11.02
CA GLU A 32 2.57 -17.31 11.81
C GLU A 32 1.65 -16.18 12.29
N GLY A 33 2.21 -15.06 12.75
CA GLY A 33 1.42 -13.91 13.19
C GLY A 33 0.60 -13.31 12.04
N LEU A 34 1.16 -13.29 10.83
CA LEU A 34 0.43 -12.84 9.64
C LEU A 34 -0.76 -13.75 9.33
N VAL A 35 -0.58 -15.07 9.39
CA VAL A 35 -1.68 -16.03 9.20
C VAL A 35 -2.80 -15.81 10.23
N GLU A 36 -2.43 -15.69 11.51
CA GLU A 36 -3.38 -15.47 12.62
C GLU A 36 -4.20 -14.20 12.42
N GLU A 37 -3.55 -13.07 12.11
CA GLU A 37 -4.24 -11.79 11.92
C GLU A 37 -5.10 -11.76 10.65
N ILE A 38 -4.67 -12.37 9.54
CA ILE A 38 -5.50 -12.46 8.32
C ILE A 38 -6.77 -13.26 8.60
N ARG A 39 -6.65 -14.42 9.26
CA ARG A 39 -7.80 -15.27 9.59
C ARG A 39 -8.75 -14.57 10.55
N LYS A 40 -8.22 -13.97 11.62
CA LYS A 40 -9.01 -13.19 12.57
C LYS A 40 -9.73 -12.03 11.90
N ALA A 41 -9.05 -11.27 11.04
CA ALA A 41 -9.69 -10.19 10.30
C ALA A 41 -10.81 -10.70 9.39
N ARG A 42 -10.61 -11.86 8.73
CA ARG A 42 -11.63 -12.49 7.88
C ARG A 42 -12.82 -13.02 8.68
N GLU A 43 -12.61 -13.54 9.88
CA GLU A 43 -13.69 -13.94 10.79
C GLU A 43 -14.53 -12.73 11.23
N ILE A 44 -13.89 -11.62 11.60
CA ILE A 44 -14.56 -10.39 12.03
C ILE A 44 -15.26 -9.70 10.84
N SER A 45 -14.70 -9.81 9.63
CA SER A 45 -15.19 -9.16 8.42
C SER A 45 -15.24 -10.14 7.23
N PRO A 46 -16.20 -11.09 7.21
CA PRO A 46 -16.26 -12.14 6.19
C PRO A 46 -16.44 -11.61 4.77
N LYS A 47 -17.15 -10.49 4.61
CA LYS A 47 -17.48 -9.89 3.30
C LYS A 47 -16.69 -8.61 2.99
N GLY A 48 -15.99 -8.05 3.95
CA GLY A 48 -15.21 -6.83 3.74
C GLY A 48 -13.91 -7.08 2.99
N ILE A 49 -13.33 -6.03 2.43
CA ILE A 49 -12.04 -6.10 1.73
C ILE A 49 -10.92 -5.97 2.77
N ILE A 50 -10.00 -6.93 2.77
CA ILE A 50 -8.89 -7.02 3.70
C ILE A 50 -7.59 -7.06 2.92
N GLY A 51 -6.70 -6.12 3.23
CA GLY A 51 -5.37 -6.03 2.69
C GLY A 51 -4.28 -6.18 3.74
N VAL A 52 -3.04 -6.29 3.27
CA VAL A 52 -1.84 -6.21 4.11
C VAL A 52 -0.86 -5.20 3.56
N ASN A 53 -0.23 -4.41 4.42
CA ASN A 53 0.91 -3.56 4.06
C ASN A 53 2.22 -4.31 4.36
N ILE A 54 3.07 -4.53 3.36
CA ILE A 54 4.36 -5.22 3.50
C ILE A 54 5.48 -4.32 2.97
N MET A 55 6.48 -4.05 3.82
CA MET A 55 7.65 -3.26 3.42
C MET A 55 8.57 -4.07 2.50
N THR A 56 8.95 -3.50 1.36
CA THR A 56 9.83 -4.17 0.38
C THR A 56 11.24 -4.45 0.92
N VAL A 57 11.67 -3.68 1.92
CA VAL A 57 12.97 -3.83 2.59
C VAL A 57 12.95 -4.85 3.73
N ALA A 58 11.83 -5.51 4.01
CA ALA A 58 11.79 -6.55 5.02
C ALA A 58 12.66 -7.75 4.57
N ASN A 59 13.49 -8.28 5.48
CA ASN A 59 14.38 -9.43 5.21
C ASN A 59 13.65 -10.68 4.68
N GLN A 60 12.35 -10.78 4.96
CA GLN A 60 11.46 -11.89 4.62
C GLN A 60 10.29 -11.43 3.74
N TYR A 61 10.51 -10.40 2.93
CA TYR A 61 9.49 -9.77 2.08
C TYR A 61 8.76 -10.80 1.21
N LYS A 62 9.52 -11.66 0.52
CA LYS A 62 8.98 -12.70 -0.35
C LYS A 62 8.07 -13.65 0.43
N GLU A 63 8.53 -14.14 1.57
CA GLU A 63 7.78 -15.12 2.37
C GLU A 63 6.51 -14.52 2.98
N LEU A 64 6.54 -13.25 3.38
CA LEU A 64 5.35 -12.54 3.84
C LEU A 64 4.32 -12.39 2.71
N VAL A 65 4.75 -11.99 1.50
CA VAL A 65 3.88 -11.89 0.33
C VAL A 65 3.27 -13.24 -0.02
N GLU A 66 4.10 -14.28 -0.16
CA GLU A 66 3.62 -15.63 -0.48
C GLU A 66 2.66 -16.17 0.60
N THR A 67 2.90 -15.86 1.87
CA THR A 67 2.01 -16.24 2.97
C THR A 67 0.66 -15.53 2.87
N ALA A 68 0.65 -14.21 2.63
CA ALA A 68 -0.58 -13.44 2.47
C ALA A 68 -1.40 -13.92 1.27
N VAL A 69 -0.74 -14.24 0.15
CA VAL A 69 -1.37 -14.79 -1.06
C VAL A 69 -1.97 -16.19 -0.78
N LYS A 70 -1.24 -17.06 -0.07
CA LYS A 70 -1.75 -18.39 0.33
C LYS A 70 -2.99 -18.30 1.21
N GLU A 71 -3.05 -17.32 2.11
CA GLU A 71 -4.23 -17.01 2.94
C GLU A 71 -5.30 -16.20 2.19
N LYS A 72 -5.14 -16.01 0.87
CA LYS A 72 -6.12 -15.37 -0.04
C LYS A 72 -6.46 -13.93 0.38
N ILE A 73 -5.45 -13.15 0.76
CA ILE A 73 -5.63 -11.72 1.03
C ILE A 73 -6.17 -11.00 -0.22
N ASP A 74 -7.05 -10.00 -0.06
CA ASP A 74 -7.67 -9.33 -1.21
C ASP A 74 -6.67 -8.40 -1.89
N LEU A 75 -5.81 -7.72 -1.12
CA LEU A 75 -4.81 -6.82 -1.66
C LEU A 75 -3.53 -6.71 -0.82
N ILE A 76 -2.43 -6.38 -1.49
CA ILE A 76 -1.15 -6.09 -0.87
C ILE A 76 -0.74 -4.66 -1.23
N ILE A 77 -0.50 -3.85 -0.20
CA ILE A 77 0.14 -2.55 -0.33
C ILE A 77 1.64 -2.76 -0.09
N ALA A 78 2.47 -2.34 -1.04
CA ALA A 78 3.91 -2.51 -0.97
C ALA A 78 4.63 -1.16 -0.85
N GLY A 79 5.12 -0.87 0.36
CA GLY A 79 5.80 0.38 0.70
C GLY A 79 7.29 0.22 0.97
N ALA A 80 7.94 1.34 1.31
CA ALA A 80 9.34 1.42 1.70
C ALA A 80 10.36 0.89 0.66
N GLY A 81 10.14 1.22 -0.62
CA GLY A 81 11.08 0.91 -1.70
C GLY A 81 10.37 0.54 -3.00
N LEU A 82 11.15 0.14 -4.00
CA LEU A 82 10.60 -0.33 -5.28
C LEU A 82 10.26 -1.83 -5.19
N ALA A 83 8.97 -2.16 -5.15
CA ALA A 83 8.41 -3.52 -5.18
C ALA A 83 8.57 -4.24 -6.54
N LYS A 84 9.80 -4.31 -7.06
CA LYS A 84 10.10 -4.76 -8.44
C LYS A 84 9.53 -6.14 -8.76
N ASP A 85 9.68 -7.09 -7.85
CA ASP A 85 9.35 -8.50 -8.07
C ASP A 85 7.95 -8.89 -7.58
N LEU A 86 7.18 -7.96 -7.02
CA LEU A 86 5.87 -8.25 -6.42
C LEU A 86 4.89 -8.96 -7.38
N PRO A 87 4.77 -8.57 -8.68
CA PRO A 87 3.87 -9.27 -9.59
C PRO A 87 4.22 -10.75 -9.77
N GLN A 88 5.48 -11.14 -9.61
CA GLN A 88 5.91 -12.54 -9.71
C GLN A 88 5.19 -13.44 -8.71
N TYR A 89 4.92 -12.93 -7.51
CA TYR A 89 4.32 -13.69 -6.42
C TYR A 89 2.79 -13.69 -6.45
N VAL A 90 2.19 -12.79 -7.24
CA VAL A 90 0.73 -12.54 -7.22
C VAL A 90 0.06 -12.89 -8.55
N LYS A 91 0.80 -12.89 -9.67
CA LYS A 91 0.25 -13.23 -10.99
C LYS A 91 -0.39 -14.62 -10.97
N GLY A 92 -1.61 -14.71 -11.49
CA GLY A 92 -2.41 -15.95 -11.48
C GLY A 92 -3.24 -16.16 -10.21
N THR A 93 -3.21 -15.23 -9.26
CA THR A 93 -4.06 -15.24 -8.05
C THR A 93 -5.09 -14.12 -8.09
N SER A 94 -6.04 -14.13 -7.15
CA SER A 94 -7.05 -13.08 -7.01
C SER A 94 -6.54 -11.83 -6.27
N THR A 95 -5.38 -11.93 -5.61
CA THR A 95 -4.82 -10.83 -4.81
C THR A 95 -4.44 -9.65 -5.70
N LYS A 96 -4.79 -8.44 -5.26
CA LYS A 96 -4.51 -7.17 -5.94
C LYS A 96 -3.26 -6.52 -5.38
N ILE A 97 -2.53 -5.75 -6.19
CA ILE A 97 -1.29 -5.11 -5.74
C ILE A 97 -1.25 -3.61 -6.00
N LEU A 98 -0.94 -2.87 -4.93
CA LEU A 98 -0.85 -1.42 -4.92
C LEU A 98 0.56 -1.01 -4.43
N PRO A 99 1.50 -0.64 -5.31
CA PRO A 99 2.76 -0.07 -4.88
C PRO A 99 2.56 1.35 -4.33
N VAL A 100 3.33 1.69 -3.30
CA VAL A 100 3.41 3.04 -2.76
C VAL A 100 4.52 3.81 -3.48
N VAL A 101 4.23 5.05 -3.88
CA VAL A 101 5.18 5.93 -4.58
C VAL A 101 5.09 7.36 -4.03
N SER A 102 6.20 8.10 -4.12
CA SER A 102 6.30 9.51 -3.72
C SER A 102 6.49 10.46 -4.90
N SER A 103 6.54 9.97 -6.14
CA SER A 103 6.71 10.80 -7.34
C SER A 103 6.15 10.13 -8.60
N GLY A 104 5.86 10.94 -9.61
CA GLY A 104 5.47 10.46 -10.94
C GLY A 104 6.58 9.65 -11.59
N LYS A 105 7.85 10.04 -11.40
CA LYS A 105 9.01 9.25 -11.85
C LYS A 105 8.99 7.82 -11.28
N ALA A 106 8.76 7.66 -9.97
CA ALA A 106 8.68 6.35 -9.34
C ALA A 106 7.50 5.54 -9.87
N ALA A 107 6.31 6.16 -10.00
CA ALA A 107 5.12 5.53 -10.57
C ALA A 107 5.35 4.99 -12.00
N LYS A 108 5.99 5.81 -12.86
CA LYS A 108 6.32 5.45 -14.25
C LYS A 108 7.30 4.30 -14.32
N VAL A 109 8.37 4.35 -13.53
CA VAL A 109 9.40 3.30 -13.51
C VAL A 109 8.79 1.98 -13.04
N MET A 110 8.03 2.00 -11.95
CA MET A 110 7.38 0.80 -11.41
C MET A 110 6.42 0.18 -12.43
N THR A 111 5.50 0.97 -12.96
CA THR A 111 4.47 0.50 -13.89
C THR A 111 5.10 -0.09 -15.15
N ARG A 112 6.08 0.60 -15.74
CA ARG A 112 6.79 0.10 -16.94
C ARG A 112 7.58 -1.17 -16.67
N LEU A 113 8.21 -1.26 -15.50
CA LEU A 113 8.96 -2.45 -15.09
C LEU A 113 8.03 -3.65 -14.98
N TRP A 114 6.88 -3.49 -14.32
CA TRP A 114 5.90 -4.56 -14.15
C TRP A 114 5.28 -5.00 -15.48
N MET A 115 4.93 -4.05 -16.35
CA MET A 115 4.43 -4.35 -17.69
C MET A 115 5.45 -5.14 -18.50
N ARG A 116 6.72 -4.71 -18.50
CA ARG A 116 7.77 -5.35 -19.29
C ARG A 116 8.15 -6.74 -18.80
N ASN A 117 8.33 -6.89 -17.48
CA ASN A 117 8.91 -8.11 -16.91
C ASN A 117 7.84 -9.16 -16.59
N TYR A 118 6.60 -8.74 -16.31
CA TYR A 118 5.57 -9.63 -15.80
C TYR A 118 4.25 -9.54 -16.57
N ASP A 119 4.14 -8.68 -17.58
CA ASP A 119 2.87 -8.40 -18.27
C ASP A 119 1.77 -8.09 -17.25
N TYR A 120 2.09 -7.15 -16.35
CA TYR A 120 1.24 -6.77 -15.24
C TYR A 120 1.21 -5.25 -15.08
N VAL A 121 0.02 -4.70 -14.86
CA VAL A 121 -0.20 -3.29 -14.53
C VAL A 121 -0.68 -3.23 -13.09
N PRO A 122 -0.17 -2.30 -12.24
CA PRO A 122 -0.68 -2.14 -10.87
C PRO A 122 -2.21 -2.05 -10.84
N ASP A 123 -2.85 -2.71 -9.87
CA ASP A 123 -4.31 -2.61 -9.71
C ASP A 123 -4.75 -1.27 -9.12
N GLY A 124 -3.80 -0.53 -8.55
CA GLY A 124 -3.90 0.86 -8.12
C GLY A 124 -2.52 1.34 -7.67
N ILE A 125 -2.39 2.62 -7.34
CA ILE A 125 -1.15 3.21 -6.83
C ILE A 125 -1.48 4.05 -5.60
N VAL A 126 -0.72 3.87 -4.52
CA VAL A 126 -0.81 4.75 -3.35
C VAL A 126 0.24 5.86 -3.52
N VAL A 127 -0.19 7.11 -3.50
CA VAL A 127 0.67 8.28 -3.57
C VAL A 127 0.83 8.86 -2.18
N GLU A 128 2.04 8.80 -1.64
CA GLU A 128 2.36 9.37 -0.35
C GLU A 128 2.94 10.79 -0.48
N GLY A 129 2.34 11.72 0.27
CA GLY A 129 2.88 13.06 0.46
C GLY A 129 3.92 13.13 1.59
N PRO A 130 4.61 14.28 1.75
CA PRO A 130 5.68 14.44 2.74
C PRO A 130 5.19 14.37 4.21
N LEU A 131 3.88 14.56 4.45
CA LEU A 131 3.25 14.43 5.76
C LEU A 131 2.83 12.99 6.09
N ALA A 132 3.14 12.01 5.25
CA ALA A 132 2.94 10.61 5.59
C ALA A 132 3.86 10.19 6.75
N GLY A 133 3.36 9.36 7.65
CA GLY A 133 4.18 8.77 8.72
C GLY A 133 4.96 7.55 8.22
N GLY A 134 6.07 7.22 8.86
CA GLY A 134 6.82 5.99 8.58
C GLY A 134 8.03 6.18 7.65
N HIS A 135 8.32 5.19 6.81
CA HIS A 135 9.50 5.21 5.93
C HIS A 135 9.21 6.02 4.66
N LEU A 136 9.47 7.33 4.73
CA LEU A 136 9.18 8.28 3.67
C LEU A 136 10.13 8.11 2.47
N GLY A 137 9.55 8.12 1.27
CA GLY A 137 10.28 8.15 0.00
C GLY A 137 10.77 9.54 -0.42
N PHE A 138 11.08 10.43 0.55
CA PHE A 138 11.50 11.81 0.32
C PHE A 138 12.92 12.05 0.87
N SER A 139 13.74 12.78 0.12
CA SER A 139 15.04 13.29 0.59
C SER A 139 14.87 14.42 1.61
N LYS A 140 15.93 14.73 2.37
CA LYS A 140 15.90 15.82 3.36
C LYS A 140 15.67 17.18 2.70
N GLU A 141 16.16 17.34 1.47
CA GLU A 141 16.00 18.54 0.65
C GLU A 141 14.54 18.69 0.22
N GLU A 142 13.91 17.61 -0.23
CA GLU A 142 12.49 17.61 -0.61
C GLU A 142 11.57 17.90 0.58
N LEU A 143 11.92 17.43 1.78
CA LEU A 143 11.15 17.72 3.00
C LEU A 143 11.24 19.17 3.46
N ARG A 144 12.17 19.97 2.91
CA ARG A 144 12.31 21.41 3.19
C ARG A 144 11.69 22.29 2.12
N ASP A 145 11.19 21.69 1.04
CA ASP A 145 10.56 22.41 -0.06
C ASP A 145 9.04 22.43 0.13
N ASP A 146 8.51 23.58 0.55
CA ASP A 146 7.08 23.78 0.81
C ASP A 146 6.21 23.62 -0.46
N SER A 147 6.80 23.62 -1.65
CA SER A 147 6.07 23.33 -2.91
C SER A 147 5.76 21.85 -3.09
N ILE A 148 6.45 20.97 -2.35
CA ILE A 148 6.20 19.54 -2.34
C ILE A 148 5.08 19.28 -1.35
N THR A 149 3.90 18.99 -1.88
CA THR A 149 2.69 18.70 -1.13
C THR A 149 2.09 17.39 -1.63
N LEU A 150 1.17 16.80 -0.86
CA LEU A 150 0.41 15.64 -1.35
C LEU A 150 -0.28 15.96 -2.68
N PHE A 151 -0.87 17.14 -2.82
CA PHE A 151 -1.55 17.55 -4.04
C PHE A 151 -0.61 17.71 -5.24
N SER A 152 0.59 18.27 -5.04
CA SER A 152 1.56 18.39 -6.14
C SER A 152 2.07 17.02 -6.59
N ARG A 153 2.33 16.08 -5.65
CA ARG A 153 2.68 14.69 -5.98
C ARG A 153 1.55 13.92 -6.65
N LEU A 154 0.32 14.08 -6.16
CA LEU A 154 -0.87 13.46 -6.73
C LEU A 154 -1.05 13.88 -8.19
N LYS A 155 -0.98 15.19 -8.47
CA LYS A 155 -1.05 15.71 -9.83
C LYS A 155 0.07 15.15 -10.71
N GLU A 156 1.31 15.15 -10.23
CA GLU A 156 2.47 14.62 -10.96
C GLU A 156 2.27 13.14 -11.33
N VAL A 157 1.80 12.32 -10.39
CA VAL A 157 1.55 10.89 -10.61
C VAL A 157 0.42 10.69 -11.61
N ILE A 158 -0.73 11.35 -11.43
CA ILE A 158 -1.88 11.23 -12.34
C ILE A 158 -1.46 11.61 -13.78
N ASP A 159 -0.81 12.76 -13.95
CA ASP A 159 -0.35 13.21 -15.27
C ASP A 159 0.66 12.24 -15.89
N THR A 160 1.47 11.57 -15.06
CA THR A 160 2.43 10.58 -15.51
C THR A 160 1.79 9.25 -15.92
N LEU A 161 0.67 8.87 -15.29
CA LEU A 161 -0.05 7.62 -15.59
C LEU A 161 -0.93 7.73 -16.83
N LYS A 162 -1.50 8.91 -17.14
CA LYS A 162 -2.40 9.12 -18.28
C LYS A 162 -1.93 8.48 -19.60
N PRO A 163 -0.68 8.71 -20.09
CA PRO A 163 -0.24 8.08 -21.34
C PRO A 163 -0.10 6.56 -21.26
N ILE A 164 0.11 6.02 -20.06
CA ILE A 164 0.14 4.58 -19.82
C ILE A 164 -1.28 4.03 -19.88
N GLU A 165 -2.23 4.67 -19.20
CA GLU A 165 -3.65 4.33 -19.18
C GLU A 165 -4.26 4.33 -20.58
N GLU A 166 -3.99 5.37 -21.38
CA GLU A 166 -4.39 5.47 -22.79
C GLU A 166 -3.87 4.28 -23.61
N LYS A 167 -2.60 3.90 -23.39
CA LYS A 167 -1.97 2.78 -24.10
C LYS A 167 -2.58 1.43 -23.74
N ILE A 168 -2.96 1.23 -22.47
CA ILE A 168 -3.52 -0.05 -22.00
C ILE A 168 -5.05 -0.09 -22.04
N GLY A 169 -5.71 1.03 -22.36
CA GLY A 169 -7.17 1.15 -22.40
C GLY A 169 -7.85 0.99 -21.03
N LYS A 170 -7.13 1.25 -19.93
CA LYS A 170 -7.61 1.00 -18.56
C LYS A 170 -7.06 2.04 -17.59
N LYS A 171 -7.93 2.56 -16.72
CA LYS A 171 -7.55 3.45 -15.61
C LYS A 171 -6.82 2.68 -14.51
N ILE A 172 -5.79 3.29 -13.93
CA ILE A 172 -5.07 2.83 -12.74
C ILE A 172 -5.53 3.72 -11.57
N PRO A 173 -6.34 3.21 -10.62
CA PRO A 173 -6.81 4.00 -9.49
C PRO A 173 -5.67 4.61 -8.68
N VAL A 174 -5.77 5.89 -8.32
CA VAL A 174 -4.76 6.59 -7.53
C VAL A 174 -5.30 6.95 -6.15
N ILE A 175 -4.68 6.41 -5.10
CA ILE A 175 -5.09 6.58 -3.70
C ILE A 175 -4.14 7.57 -3.01
N ALA A 176 -4.66 8.67 -2.49
CA ALA A 176 -3.85 9.68 -1.81
C ALA A 176 -3.58 9.31 -0.34
N ALA A 177 -2.36 9.52 0.14
CA ALA A 177 -1.95 9.17 1.50
C ALA A 177 -1.03 10.23 2.14
N GLY A 178 -1.21 10.47 3.43
CA GLY A 178 -0.37 11.38 4.24
C GLY A 178 -0.99 12.75 4.48
N GLY A 179 -1.08 13.16 5.75
CA GLY A 179 -1.67 14.45 6.12
C GLY A 179 -3.21 14.54 6.02
N ILE A 180 -3.91 13.44 5.72
CA ILE A 180 -5.37 13.39 5.59
C ILE A 180 -5.98 13.02 6.95
N PHE A 181 -6.80 13.91 7.53
CA PHE A 181 -7.30 13.77 8.89
C PHE A 181 -8.83 13.71 8.98
N ASP A 182 -9.54 14.54 8.22
CA ASP A 182 -11.00 14.62 8.25
C ASP A 182 -11.66 14.55 6.87
N GLY A 183 -13.00 14.65 6.85
CA GLY A 183 -13.78 14.56 5.61
C GLY A 183 -13.53 15.69 4.62
N ARG A 184 -13.04 16.86 5.07
CA ARG A 184 -12.68 17.97 4.19
C ARG A 184 -11.42 17.62 3.41
N ASP A 185 -10.39 17.13 4.09
CA ASP A 185 -9.14 16.68 3.44
C ASP A 185 -9.43 15.59 2.39
N LEU A 186 -10.33 14.66 2.72
CA LEU A 186 -10.79 13.63 1.78
C LEU A 186 -11.43 14.25 0.53
N VAL A 187 -12.37 15.17 0.70
CA VAL A 187 -13.05 15.83 -0.42
C VAL A 187 -12.05 16.62 -1.27
N GLU A 188 -11.07 17.27 -0.67
CA GLU A 188 -10.00 17.97 -1.40
C GLU A 188 -9.14 17.00 -2.22
N CYS A 189 -8.76 15.85 -1.65
CA CYS A 189 -8.03 14.81 -2.39
C CYS A 189 -8.82 14.30 -3.60
N LEU A 190 -10.13 14.06 -3.44
CA LEU A 190 -10.99 13.63 -4.55
C LEU A 190 -11.11 14.71 -5.63
N LYS A 191 -11.26 15.98 -5.24
CA LYS A 191 -11.28 17.12 -6.19
C LYS A 191 -9.95 17.26 -6.95
N ALA A 192 -8.85 16.92 -6.31
CA ALA A 192 -7.53 16.90 -6.93
C ALA A 192 -7.28 15.67 -7.83
N GLY A 193 -8.26 14.77 -7.96
CA GLY A 193 -8.25 13.66 -8.90
C GLY A 193 -7.89 12.29 -8.29
N ALA A 194 -7.75 12.18 -6.96
CA ALA A 194 -7.62 10.89 -6.31
C ALA A 194 -8.92 10.08 -6.43
N ASP A 195 -8.80 8.76 -6.50
CA ASP A 195 -9.91 7.81 -6.49
C ASP A 195 -10.29 7.34 -5.08
N GLY A 196 -9.46 7.66 -4.10
CA GLY A 196 -9.66 7.34 -2.70
C GLY A 196 -8.55 7.90 -1.83
N VAL A 197 -8.65 7.67 -0.52
CA VAL A 197 -7.65 8.10 0.46
C VAL A 197 -7.24 6.96 1.39
N GLN A 198 -5.98 6.96 1.80
CA GLN A 198 -5.46 6.11 2.86
C GLN A 198 -5.19 6.96 4.10
N MET A 199 -5.84 6.59 5.21
CA MET A 199 -5.76 7.30 6.48
C MET A 199 -5.26 6.34 7.56
N SER A 200 -4.28 6.77 8.35
CA SER A 200 -3.68 5.95 9.42
C SER A 200 -3.67 6.70 10.76
N THR A 201 -2.95 7.83 10.86
CA THR A 201 -2.76 8.59 12.11
C THR A 201 -4.07 8.94 12.82
N ARG A 202 -5.15 9.21 12.07
CA ARG A 202 -6.48 9.50 12.62
C ARG A 202 -7.06 8.33 13.43
N PHE A 203 -6.79 7.09 13.03
CA PHE A 203 -7.38 5.89 13.63
C PHE A 203 -6.62 5.36 14.84
N VAL A 204 -5.41 5.86 15.13
CA VAL A 204 -4.63 5.48 16.32
C VAL A 204 -5.41 5.72 17.62
N ALA A 205 -6.30 6.72 17.63
CA ALA A 205 -7.15 7.04 18.79
C ALA A 205 -8.53 6.35 18.77
N SER A 206 -8.81 5.49 17.79
CA SER A 206 -10.09 4.77 17.71
C SER A 206 -10.06 3.51 18.56
N GLY A 207 -11.19 3.13 19.18
CA GLY A 207 -11.27 1.97 20.08
C GLY A 207 -11.02 0.60 19.43
N GLY A 208 -10.75 0.56 18.12
CA GLY A 208 -10.38 -0.65 17.37
C GLY A 208 -8.90 -0.77 17.02
N CYS A 209 -8.05 0.13 17.54
CA CYS A 209 -6.59 0.08 17.43
C CYS A 209 -5.93 -0.57 18.65
#